data_AF-A0A1V5TS68-F1
#
_entry.id   AF-A0A1V5TS68-F1
#
_cell.length_a   1.000
_cell.length_b   1.000
_cell.length_c   1.000
_cell.angle_alpha   90.00
_cell.angle_beta   90.00
_cell.angle_gamma   90.00
#
_symmetry.space_group_name_H-M   'P 1'
#
loop_
_entity.id
_entity.type
_entity.pdbx_description
1 polymer ?
#
loop_
_entity_poly.entity_id
_entity_poly.type
_entity_poly.pdbx_seq_one_letter_code
_entity_poly.pdbx_strand_id
1 'polypeptide(L)'
;MKKIFLIIILLSFSVSAQNQDFDSRVNEGIKQIYNIKFSEAEKTFRSVMADYPQHPAGRFFLAMIDWWKIMLDQDNESYDEVFFQKLEDVIYQCDQILKKKPEDVDALFFKGGAIGFRGRLRALRESWLKAADDGREALPIVEEASLLDPDNMDVQLGFGIYNYYADVIPNEYPMIKPLMIFFPSGDKEKGIQQLKNTAFNGKFAKYEARYFLLTLYYRYENNLLLADDYAKMLTDDFPDNPSFEKWRGRIAVRRGDYQLVDSIFSSILKKADENYLGYNTPGTVREAAYYIGTNLRNNGYLDSAKVYFQRCIQESQKIDEIGEESGFQVNAYVYLAQIEETMGRKSEAIRLYEKILKIRDYGRSHSFAENSLKNLKQ
;
A
#
# COMPACT_ATOMS: atom_id res chain seq x y z
N MET A 1 -45.50 26.70 -52.20
CA MET A 1 -44.47 25.66 -51.98
C MET A 1 -43.29 26.26 -51.24
N LYS A 2 -43.20 26.06 -49.91
CA LYS A 2 -41.99 26.35 -49.12
C LYS A 2 -41.71 25.10 -48.30
N LYS A 3 -40.69 24.32 -48.70
CA LYS A 3 -40.19 23.19 -47.91
C LYS A 3 -39.31 23.76 -46.81
N ILE A 4 -39.75 23.64 -45.57
CA ILE A 4 -38.93 23.89 -44.38
C ILE A 4 -38.11 22.60 -44.17
N PHE A 5 -36.79 22.70 -44.31
CA PHE A 5 -35.87 21.63 -43.95
C PHE A 5 -35.61 21.74 -42.45
N LEU A 6 -36.17 20.83 -41.66
CA LEU A 6 -35.86 20.69 -40.23
C LEU A 6 -34.61 19.82 -40.12
N ILE A 7 -33.44 20.45 -39.93
CA ILE A 7 -32.20 19.73 -39.59
C ILE A 7 -32.24 19.48 -38.08
N ILE A 8 -32.46 18.23 -37.71
CA ILE A 8 -32.39 17.76 -36.33
C ILE A 8 -30.91 17.69 -35.92
N ILE A 9 -30.50 18.56 -35.00
CA ILE A 9 -29.22 18.50 -34.30
C ILE A 9 -29.30 17.31 -33.32
N LEU A 10 -28.70 16.17 -33.69
CA LEU A 10 -28.65 14.94 -32.90
C LEU A 10 -27.21 14.51 -32.53
N LEU A 11 -26.24 15.42 -32.59
CA LEU A 11 -24.80 15.08 -32.46
C LEU A 11 -24.16 15.46 -31.11
N SER A 12 -24.90 16.06 -30.17
CA SER A 12 -24.33 16.53 -28.89
C SER A 12 -24.56 15.59 -27.71
N PHE A 13 -25.53 14.67 -27.80
CA PHE A 13 -25.89 13.77 -26.69
C PHE A 13 -24.97 12.54 -26.57
N SER A 14 -24.31 12.13 -27.65
CA SER A 14 -23.48 10.92 -27.70
C SER A 14 -22.15 11.07 -26.94
N VAL A 15 -21.48 12.22 -27.02
CA VAL A 15 -20.18 12.45 -26.35
C VAL A 15 -20.32 12.53 -24.83
N SER A 16 -21.35 13.22 -24.33
CA SER A 16 -21.60 13.32 -22.89
C SER A 16 -22.01 11.99 -22.28
N ALA A 17 -22.83 11.19 -22.96
CA ALA A 17 -23.22 9.85 -22.51
C ALA A 17 -22.05 8.86 -22.55
N GLN A 18 -21.19 8.94 -23.57
CA GLN A 18 -20.01 8.08 -23.71
C GLN A 18 -18.95 8.36 -22.63
N ASN A 19 -18.76 9.64 -22.25
CA ASN A 19 -17.90 10.01 -21.14
C ASN A 19 -18.47 9.52 -19.80
N GLN A 20 -19.80 9.59 -19.60
CA GLN A 20 -20.43 9.11 -18.38
C GLN A 20 -20.34 7.57 -18.21
N ASP A 21 -20.52 6.80 -19.29
CA ASP A 21 -20.33 5.34 -19.28
C ASP A 21 -18.88 4.97 -18.93
N PHE A 22 -17.92 5.60 -19.61
CA PHE A 22 -16.49 5.40 -19.38
C PHE A 22 -16.13 5.64 -17.91
N ASP A 23 -16.50 6.82 -17.40
CA ASP A 23 -16.21 7.24 -16.04
C ASP A 23 -16.80 6.30 -15.00
N SER A 24 -18.04 5.87 -15.21
CA SER A 24 -18.72 4.93 -14.32
C SER A 24 -18.02 3.58 -14.29
N ARG A 25 -17.63 3.05 -15.46
CA ARG A 25 -16.98 1.74 -15.56
C ARG A 25 -15.58 1.75 -14.99
N VAL A 26 -14.82 2.83 -15.22
CA VAL A 26 -13.49 3.00 -14.62
C VAL A 26 -13.62 3.10 -13.09
N ASN A 27 -14.55 3.90 -12.56
CA ASN A 27 -14.78 3.99 -11.12
C ASN A 27 -15.20 2.65 -10.49
N GLU A 28 -16.07 1.90 -11.17
CA GLU A 28 -16.48 0.57 -10.73
C GLU A 28 -15.28 -0.39 -10.69
N GLY A 29 -14.48 -0.43 -11.76
CA GLY A 29 -13.27 -1.25 -11.82
C GLY A 29 -12.25 -0.87 -10.73
N ILE A 30 -12.07 0.43 -10.45
CA ILE A 30 -11.22 0.90 -9.36
C ILE A 30 -11.75 0.36 -8.03
N LYS A 31 -13.04 0.52 -7.74
CA LYS A 31 -13.63 -0.03 -6.50
C LYS A 31 -13.47 -1.54 -6.40
N GLN A 32 -13.54 -2.27 -7.51
CA GLN A 32 -13.30 -3.71 -7.55
C GLN A 32 -11.85 -4.04 -7.18
N ILE A 33 -10.86 -3.31 -7.74
CA ILE A 33 -9.44 -3.46 -7.36
C ILE A 33 -9.26 -3.25 -5.85
N TYR A 34 -9.77 -2.13 -5.31
CA TYR A 34 -9.60 -1.79 -3.90
C TYR A 34 -10.42 -2.72 -2.96
N ASN A 35 -11.47 -3.37 -3.45
CA ASN A 35 -12.18 -4.46 -2.74
C ASN A 35 -11.55 -5.85 -2.96
N ILE A 36 -10.37 -5.94 -3.59
CA ILE A 36 -9.67 -7.21 -3.85
C ILE A 36 -10.48 -8.17 -4.77
N LYS A 37 -11.46 -7.62 -5.51
CA LYS A 37 -12.29 -8.31 -6.52
C LYS A 37 -11.59 -8.33 -7.88
N PHE A 38 -10.41 -8.94 -7.93
CA PHE A 38 -9.51 -8.84 -9.09
C PHE A 38 -10.09 -9.45 -10.37
N SER A 39 -10.84 -10.55 -10.26
CA SER A 39 -11.47 -11.18 -11.43
C SER A 39 -12.59 -10.33 -12.02
N GLU A 40 -13.37 -9.64 -11.18
CA GLU A 40 -14.36 -8.65 -11.61
C GLU A 40 -13.68 -7.43 -12.24
N ALA A 41 -12.66 -6.89 -11.58
CA ALA A 41 -11.88 -5.76 -12.09
C ALA A 41 -11.29 -6.06 -13.47
N GLU A 42 -10.74 -7.25 -13.67
CA GLU A 42 -10.19 -7.67 -14.97
C GLU A 42 -11.26 -7.68 -16.06
N LYS A 43 -12.46 -8.23 -15.79
CA LYS A 43 -13.58 -8.21 -16.74
C LYS A 43 -13.98 -6.78 -17.09
N THR A 44 -14.09 -5.92 -16.08
CA THR A 44 -14.44 -4.50 -16.25
C THR A 44 -13.42 -3.78 -17.14
N PHE A 45 -12.12 -3.88 -16.84
CA PHE A 45 -11.09 -3.15 -17.58
C PHE A 45 -10.81 -3.74 -18.96
N ARG A 46 -10.97 -5.05 -19.18
CA ARG A 46 -10.95 -5.63 -20.53
C ARG A 46 -12.09 -5.10 -21.39
N SER A 47 -13.27 -4.93 -20.79
CA SER A 47 -14.41 -4.32 -21.47
C SER A 47 -14.14 -2.85 -21.78
N VAL A 48 -13.56 -2.08 -20.85
CA VAL A 48 -13.14 -0.68 -21.10
C VAL A 48 -12.12 -0.62 -22.25
N MET A 49 -11.14 -1.52 -22.28
CA MET A 49 -10.18 -1.60 -23.38
C MET A 49 -10.82 -1.92 -24.73
N ALA A 50 -11.88 -2.73 -24.77
CA ALA A 50 -12.56 -3.08 -26.01
C ALA A 50 -13.37 -1.91 -26.57
N ASP A 51 -14.08 -1.18 -25.71
CA ASP A 51 -14.99 -0.10 -26.12
C ASP A 51 -14.27 1.26 -26.26
N TYR A 52 -13.17 1.44 -25.53
CA TYR A 52 -12.34 2.65 -25.51
C TYR A 52 -10.86 2.35 -25.83
N PRO A 53 -10.55 1.72 -26.99
CA PRO A 53 -9.22 1.18 -27.28
C PRO A 53 -8.11 2.22 -27.40
N GLN A 54 -8.47 3.49 -27.64
CA GLN A 54 -7.51 4.60 -27.69
C GLN A 54 -7.24 5.24 -26.33
N HIS A 55 -8.06 4.96 -25.32
CA HIS A 55 -7.90 5.52 -23.99
C HIS A 55 -6.95 4.64 -23.13
N PRO A 56 -5.91 5.20 -22.47
CA PRO A 56 -4.89 4.43 -21.77
C PRO A 56 -5.37 3.77 -20.46
N ALA A 57 -6.42 4.32 -19.81
CA ALA A 57 -6.98 3.83 -18.55
C ALA A 57 -7.20 2.31 -18.49
N GLY A 58 -7.76 1.69 -19.53
CA GLY A 58 -8.05 0.26 -19.52
C GLY A 58 -6.80 -0.59 -19.30
N ARG A 59 -5.71 -0.28 -20.02
CA ARG A 59 -4.41 -0.97 -19.83
C ARG A 59 -3.79 -0.64 -18.48
N PHE A 60 -3.84 0.62 -18.09
CA PHE A 60 -3.28 1.09 -16.83
C PHE A 60 -3.88 0.37 -15.63
N PHE A 61 -5.22 0.29 -15.55
CA PHE A 61 -5.86 -0.35 -14.42
C PHE A 61 -5.75 -1.88 -14.44
N LEU A 62 -5.52 -2.52 -15.60
CA LEU A 62 -5.09 -3.92 -15.64
C LEU A 62 -3.71 -4.15 -15.02
N ALA A 63 -2.81 -3.16 -15.06
CA ALA A 63 -1.56 -3.20 -14.31
C ALA A 63 -1.82 -2.98 -12.81
N MET A 64 -2.74 -2.10 -12.45
CA MET A 64 -3.07 -1.81 -11.03
C MET A 64 -3.67 -3.01 -10.29
N ILE A 65 -4.30 -3.96 -11.00
CA ILE A 65 -4.68 -5.25 -10.42
C ILE A 65 -3.45 -5.98 -9.86
N ASP A 66 -2.35 -6.04 -10.62
CA ASP A 66 -1.14 -6.73 -10.18
C ASP A 66 -0.37 -5.92 -9.12
N TRP A 67 -0.39 -4.59 -9.21
CA TRP A 67 0.09 -3.74 -8.11
C TRP A 67 -0.56 -4.11 -6.78
N TRP A 68 -1.89 -4.26 -6.77
CA TRP A 68 -2.59 -4.60 -5.54
C TRP A 68 -2.38 -6.04 -5.11
N LYS A 69 -2.12 -7.00 -6.02
CA LYS A 69 -1.63 -8.33 -5.64
C LYS A 69 -0.27 -8.28 -4.94
N ILE A 70 0.67 -7.48 -5.46
CA ILE A 70 1.98 -7.23 -4.81
C ILE A 70 1.77 -6.61 -3.42
N MET A 71 0.82 -5.68 -3.29
CA MET A 71 0.55 -5.04 -1.99
C MET A 71 -0.08 -5.98 -0.94
N LEU A 72 -0.75 -7.06 -1.35
CA LEU A 72 -1.27 -8.07 -0.43
C LEU A 72 -0.16 -8.93 0.18
N ASP A 73 0.90 -9.17 -0.59
CA ASP A 73 2.06 -9.97 -0.20
C ASP A 73 3.34 -9.38 -0.81
N GLN A 74 3.97 -8.47 -0.08
CA GLN A 74 5.12 -7.73 -0.60
C GLN A 74 6.36 -8.63 -0.77
N ASP A 75 6.45 -9.73 -0.03
CA ASP A 75 7.56 -10.69 -0.14
C ASP A 75 7.43 -11.57 -1.39
N ASN A 76 6.26 -11.58 -2.04
CA ASN A 76 6.01 -12.32 -3.27
C ASN A 76 6.33 -11.48 -4.52
N GLU A 77 7.46 -11.77 -5.15
CA GLU A 77 7.92 -11.09 -6.36
C GLU A 77 7.40 -11.68 -7.68
N SER A 78 6.56 -12.72 -7.64
CA SER A 78 6.10 -13.42 -8.87
C SER A 78 5.24 -12.55 -9.79
N TYR A 79 4.74 -11.41 -9.30
CA TYR A 79 3.95 -10.45 -10.07
C TYR A 79 4.79 -9.30 -10.65
N ASP A 80 6.07 -9.17 -10.27
CA ASP A 80 6.88 -8.01 -10.60
C ASP A 80 7.12 -7.88 -12.10
N GLU A 81 7.50 -8.97 -12.79
CA GLU A 81 7.81 -8.96 -14.21
C GLU A 81 6.57 -8.62 -15.06
N VAL A 82 5.44 -9.28 -14.79
CA VAL A 82 4.18 -9.01 -15.51
C VAL A 82 3.67 -7.60 -15.23
N PHE A 83 3.87 -7.08 -14.02
CA PHE A 83 3.53 -5.70 -13.69
C PHE A 83 4.38 -4.71 -14.49
N PHE A 84 5.71 -4.89 -14.52
CA PHE A 84 6.59 -4.06 -15.34
C PHE A 84 6.20 -4.09 -16.81
N GLN A 85 5.95 -5.28 -17.38
CA GLN A 85 5.54 -5.41 -18.78
C GLN A 85 4.25 -4.62 -19.07
N LYS A 86 3.24 -4.73 -18.21
CA LYS A 86 1.98 -3.98 -18.38
C LYS A 86 2.17 -2.47 -18.25
N LEU A 87 3.08 -2.00 -17.39
CA LEU A 87 3.41 -0.59 -17.30
C LEU A 87 4.11 -0.08 -18.56
N GLU A 88 5.07 -0.85 -19.12
CA GLU A 88 5.73 -0.50 -20.38
C GLU A 88 4.73 -0.46 -21.55
N ASP A 89 3.75 -1.37 -21.59
CA ASP A 89 2.66 -1.34 -22.58
C ASP A 89 1.82 -0.06 -22.49
N VAL A 90 1.56 0.42 -21.27
CA VAL A 90 0.84 1.70 -21.04
C VAL A 90 1.68 2.88 -21.52
N ILE A 91 2.96 2.92 -21.13
CA ILE A 91 3.90 3.98 -21.53
C ILE A 91 3.98 4.05 -23.06
N TYR A 92 4.14 2.90 -23.72
CA TYR A 92 4.18 2.83 -25.18
C TYR A 92 2.89 3.33 -25.83
N GLN A 93 1.72 2.95 -25.30
CA GLN A 93 0.43 3.44 -25.80
C GLN A 93 0.34 4.97 -25.67
N CYS A 94 0.66 5.51 -24.49
CA CYS A 94 0.67 6.95 -24.26
C CYS A 94 1.64 7.66 -25.20
N ASP A 95 2.83 7.13 -25.44
CA ASP A 95 3.79 7.70 -26.41
C ASP A 95 3.21 7.76 -27.82
N GLN A 96 2.43 6.75 -28.25
CA GLN A 96 1.78 6.81 -29.57
C GLN A 96 0.67 7.86 -29.64
N ILE A 97 -0.03 8.12 -28.53
CA ILE A 97 -1.04 9.18 -28.43
C ILE A 97 -0.34 10.54 -28.49
N LEU A 98 0.68 10.74 -27.65
CA LEU A 98 1.41 12.01 -27.50
C LEU A 98 2.16 12.40 -28.78
N LYS A 99 2.66 11.44 -29.58
CA LYS A 99 3.21 11.72 -30.92
C LYS A 99 2.21 12.41 -31.85
N LYS A 100 0.91 12.16 -31.68
CA LYS A 100 -0.16 12.72 -32.53
C LYS A 100 -0.82 13.92 -31.86
N LYS A 101 -0.91 13.91 -30.53
CA LYS A 101 -1.54 14.93 -29.69
C LYS A 101 -0.64 15.18 -28.47
N PRO A 102 0.40 16.03 -28.59
CA PRO A 102 1.36 16.24 -27.51
C PRO A 102 0.72 16.74 -26.20
N GLU A 103 -0.38 17.47 -26.29
CA GLU A 103 -1.11 18.06 -25.16
C GLU A 103 -2.28 17.18 -24.68
N ASP A 104 -2.28 15.87 -25.00
CA ASP A 104 -3.31 14.94 -24.53
C ASP A 104 -3.14 14.67 -23.03
N VAL A 105 -3.96 15.33 -22.21
CA VAL A 105 -3.89 15.31 -20.73
C VAL A 105 -4.01 13.89 -20.17
N ASP A 106 -4.90 13.07 -20.71
CA ASP A 106 -5.06 11.68 -20.25
C ASP A 106 -3.79 10.88 -20.54
N ALA A 107 -3.23 10.99 -21.75
CA ALA A 107 -1.98 10.29 -22.07
C ALA A 107 -0.80 10.74 -21.20
N LEU A 108 -0.66 12.03 -20.91
CA LEU A 108 0.36 12.55 -19.99
C LEU A 108 0.13 12.01 -18.56
N PHE A 109 -1.10 12.10 -18.04
CA PHE A 109 -1.46 11.63 -16.71
C PHE A 109 -1.17 10.13 -16.53
N PHE A 110 -1.65 9.29 -17.45
CA PHE A 110 -1.46 7.84 -17.36
C PHE A 110 -0.01 7.42 -17.63
N LYS A 111 0.74 8.13 -18.48
CA LYS A 111 2.18 7.89 -18.68
C LYS A 111 2.97 8.19 -17.41
N GLY A 112 2.77 9.38 -16.84
CA GLY A 112 3.41 9.78 -15.59
C GLY A 112 3.05 8.85 -14.44
N GLY A 113 1.78 8.45 -14.33
CA GLY A 113 1.32 7.44 -13.39
C GLY A 113 2.03 6.09 -13.57
N ALA A 114 2.14 5.59 -14.80
CA ALA A 114 2.79 4.31 -15.09
C ALA A 114 4.28 4.32 -14.69
N ILE A 115 5.01 5.38 -15.03
CA ILE A 115 6.41 5.56 -14.63
C ILE A 115 6.52 5.69 -13.11
N GLY A 116 5.60 6.43 -12.46
CA GLY A 116 5.56 6.54 -11.01
C GLY A 116 5.37 5.20 -10.30
N PHE A 117 4.46 4.35 -10.79
CA PHE A 117 4.26 3.00 -10.26
C PHE A 117 5.44 2.07 -10.55
N ARG A 118 6.12 2.23 -11.69
CA ARG A 118 7.41 1.55 -11.98
C ARG A 118 8.46 1.91 -10.94
N GLY A 119 8.56 3.20 -10.62
CA GLY A 119 9.45 3.71 -9.56
C GLY A 119 9.08 3.19 -8.18
N ARG A 120 7.79 3.08 -7.87
CA ARG A 120 7.31 2.53 -6.59
C ARG A 120 7.67 1.06 -6.40
N LEU A 121 7.53 0.22 -7.44
CA LEU A 121 7.96 -1.17 -7.34
C LEU A 121 9.49 -1.25 -7.18
N ARG A 122 10.25 -0.45 -7.94
CA ARG A 122 11.71 -0.36 -7.78
C ARG A 122 12.11 0.05 -6.36
N ALA A 123 11.41 1.00 -5.75
CA ALA A 123 11.62 1.39 -4.36
C ALA A 123 11.26 0.26 -3.38
N LEU A 124 10.17 -0.47 -3.62
CA LEU A 124 9.79 -1.64 -2.82
C LEU A 124 10.86 -2.74 -2.86
N ARG A 125 11.54 -2.90 -4.00
CA ARG A 125 12.67 -3.83 -4.21
C ARG A 125 14.05 -3.22 -3.95
N GLU A 126 14.09 -2.12 -3.19
CA GLU A 126 15.33 -1.43 -2.78
C GLU A 126 16.23 -0.96 -3.93
N SER A 127 15.70 -0.86 -5.15
CA SER A 127 16.38 -0.31 -6.32
C SER A 127 16.28 1.21 -6.35
N TRP A 128 16.78 1.85 -5.28
CA TRP A 128 16.58 3.26 -4.96
C TRP A 128 17.00 4.22 -6.08
N LEU A 129 18.14 3.96 -6.73
CA LEU A 129 18.62 4.81 -7.83
C LEU A 129 17.71 4.75 -9.06
N LYS A 130 17.21 3.56 -9.41
CA LYS A 130 16.27 3.40 -10.54
C LYS A 130 14.90 3.99 -10.21
N ALA A 131 14.47 3.89 -8.96
CA ALA A 131 13.24 4.52 -8.49
C ALA A 131 13.33 6.05 -8.54
N ALA A 132 14.48 6.62 -8.15
CA ALA A 132 14.73 8.06 -8.25
C ALA A 132 14.74 8.53 -9.72
N ASP A 133 15.33 7.75 -10.62
CA ASP A 133 15.33 8.06 -12.05
C ASP A 133 13.92 8.06 -12.65
N ASP A 134 13.06 7.11 -12.27
CA ASP A 134 11.63 7.13 -12.66
C ASP A 134 10.92 8.37 -12.11
N GLY A 135 11.20 8.77 -10.86
CA GLY A 135 10.64 9.99 -10.29
C GLY A 135 11.05 11.24 -11.08
N ARG A 136 12.33 11.31 -11.49
CA ARG A 136 12.87 12.38 -12.35
C ARG A 136 12.18 12.42 -13.71
N GLU A 137 11.89 11.26 -14.30
CA GLU A 137 11.24 11.13 -15.60
C GLU A 137 9.74 11.49 -15.53
N ALA A 138 9.03 11.00 -14.51
CA ALA A 138 7.59 11.18 -14.38
C ALA A 138 7.18 12.62 -14.06
N LEU A 139 7.96 13.33 -13.24
CA LEU A 139 7.60 14.64 -12.71
C LEU A 139 7.25 15.69 -13.79
N PRO A 140 8.10 15.97 -14.80
CA PRO A 140 7.75 16.96 -15.83
C PRO A 140 6.50 16.55 -16.64
N ILE A 141 6.25 15.26 -16.83
CA ILE A 141 5.10 14.75 -17.59
C ILE A 141 3.80 15.02 -16.85
N VAL A 142 3.76 14.72 -15.55
CA VAL A 142 2.57 15.05 -14.74
C VAL A 142 2.40 16.57 -14.62
N GLU A 143 3.47 17.36 -14.77
CA GLU A 143 3.45 18.82 -14.59
C GLU A 143 2.80 19.47 -15.78
N GLU A 144 3.17 19.01 -16.96
CA GLU A 144 2.51 19.34 -18.20
C GLU A 144 1.01 18.99 -18.15
N ALA A 145 0.64 17.79 -17.66
CA ALA A 145 -0.77 17.41 -17.52
C ALA A 145 -1.56 18.38 -16.61
N SER A 146 -0.96 18.79 -15.48
CA SER A 146 -1.59 19.72 -14.53
C SER A 146 -1.70 21.15 -15.07
N LEU A 147 -0.77 21.58 -15.91
CA LEU A 147 -0.80 22.91 -16.53
C LEU A 147 -1.86 22.98 -17.62
N LEU A 148 -2.04 21.88 -18.36
CA LEU A 148 -3.02 21.77 -19.44
C LEU A 148 -4.46 21.61 -18.93
N ASP A 149 -4.65 20.97 -17.76
CA ASP A 149 -5.96 20.84 -17.11
C ASP A 149 -5.88 21.10 -15.59
N PRO A 150 -5.88 22.39 -15.17
CA PRO A 150 -5.79 22.76 -13.76
C PRO A 150 -6.98 22.30 -12.91
N ASP A 151 -8.13 22.03 -13.53
CA ASP A 151 -9.36 21.60 -12.87
C ASP A 151 -9.40 20.08 -12.66
N ASN A 152 -8.48 19.33 -13.27
CA ASN A 152 -8.34 17.90 -13.04
C ASN A 152 -7.69 17.64 -11.68
N MET A 153 -8.49 17.23 -10.71
CA MET A 153 -8.01 16.96 -9.35
C MET A 153 -7.14 15.70 -9.26
N ASP A 154 -7.20 14.79 -10.24
CA ASP A 154 -6.41 13.55 -10.21
C ASP A 154 -4.93 13.78 -10.51
N VAL A 155 -4.61 14.75 -11.38
CA VAL A 155 -3.20 15.07 -11.72
C VAL A 155 -2.43 15.60 -10.49
N GLN A 156 -3.14 16.12 -9.49
CA GLN A 156 -2.54 16.59 -8.25
C GLN A 156 -1.96 15.47 -7.38
N LEU A 157 -2.33 14.20 -7.60
CA LEU A 157 -1.74 13.06 -6.89
C LEU A 157 -0.22 13.05 -7.02
N GLY A 158 0.28 13.13 -8.26
CA GLY A 158 1.71 13.06 -8.56
C GLY A 158 2.51 14.16 -7.88
N PHE A 159 2.02 15.40 -7.95
CA PHE A 159 2.62 16.55 -7.25
C PHE A 159 2.56 16.42 -5.75
N GLY A 160 1.42 15.98 -5.25
CA GLY A 160 1.21 15.82 -3.82
C GLY A 160 2.25 14.88 -3.22
N ILE A 161 2.46 13.74 -3.87
CA ILE A 161 3.49 12.77 -3.53
C ILE A 161 4.89 13.40 -3.64
N TYR A 162 5.21 14.02 -4.77
CA TYR A 162 6.54 14.57 -5.01
C TYR A 162 6.90 15.69 -4.03
N ASN A 163 6.06 16.73 -3.95
CA ASN A 163 6.28 17.89 -3.09
C ASN A 163 6.46 17.49 -1.62
N TYR A 164 5.67 16.51 -1.16
CA TYR A 164 5.80 15.97 0.19
C TYR A 164 7.13 15.24 0.40
N TYR A 165 7.43 14.23 -0.42
CA TYR A 165 8.60 13.38 -0.19
C TYR A 165 9.93 14.07 -0.51
N ALA A 166 9.96 14.98 -1.49
CA ALA A 166 11.16 15.76 -1.79
C ALA A 166 11.57 16.70 -0.64
N ASP A 167 10.63 17.12 0.21
CA ASP A 167 10.92 17.90 1.43
C ASP A 167 11.23 17.00 2.65
N VAL A 168 10.46 15.91 2.83
CA VAL A 168 10.53 15.08 4.04
C VAL A 168 11.69 14.07 4.02
N ILE A 169 11.85 13.31 2.94
CA ILE A 169 12.82 12.19 2.89
C ILE A 169 14.27 12.65 3.14
N PRO A 170 14.74 13.81 2.64
CA PRO A 170 16.12 14.22 2.88
C PRO A 170 16.38 14.54 4.35
N ASN A 171 15.36 14.96 5.10
CA ASN A 171 15.48 15.21 6.54
C ASN A 171 15.47 13.90 7.35
N GLU A 172 14.64 12.94 6.96
CA GLU A 172 14.57 11.61 7.59
C GLU A 172 15.80 10.74 7.27
N TYR A 173 16.34 10.88 6.06
CA TYR A 173 17.50 10.14 5.58
C TYR A 173 18.57 11.09 5.06
N PRO A 174 19.35 11.75 5.95
CA PRO A 174 20.33 12.77 5.54
C PRO A 174 21.36 12.32 4.49
N MET A 175 21.61 11.02 4.38
CA MET A 175 22.48 10.42 3.36
C MET A 175 22.01 10.70 1.93
N ILE A 176 20.71 10.93 1.70
CA ILE A 176 20.18 11.21 0.36
C ILE A 176 20.27 12.70 -0.04
N LYS A 177 20.53 13.61 0.92
CA LYS A 177 20.59 15.07 0.67
C LYS A 177 21.48 15.47 -0.51
N PRO A 178 22.69 14.90 -0.69
CA PRO A 178 23.54 15.28 -1.82
C PRO A 178 22.91 15.00 -3.20
N LEU A 179 22.08 13.96 -3.32
CA LEU A 179 21.42 13.61 -4.57
C LEU A 179 20.29 14.57 -4.91
N MET A 180 19.65 15.19 -3.91
CA MET A 180 18.50 16.07 -4.10
C MET A 180 18.82 17.35 -4.87
N ILE A 181 20.09 17.75 -5.00
CA ILE A 181 20.51 18.95 -5.76
C ILE A 181 20.13 18.85 -7.24
N PHE A 182 19.99 17.63 -7.77
CA PHE A 182 19.60 17.37 -9.16
C PHE A 182 18.08 17.33 -9.38
N PHE A 183 17.29 17.53 -8.33
CA PHE A 183 15.84 17.46 -8.37
C PHE A 183 15.23 18.81 -7.95
N PRO A 184 14.03 19.15 -8.45
CA PRO A 184 13.26 20.26 -7.90
C PRO A 184 13.08 20.17 -6.38
N SER A 185 12.98 21.32 -5.72
CA SER A 185 12.67 21.35 -4.28
C SER A 185 11.20 21.01 -4.04
N GLY A 186 10.92 20.28 -2.96
CA GLY A 186 9.57 20.01 -2.50
C GLY A 186 8.99 21.12 -1.62
N ASP A 187 7.70 21.01 -1.35
CA ASP A 187 6.98 21.81 -0.35
C ASP A 187 5.98 20.88 0.35
N LYS A 188 6.29 20.53 1.60
CA LYS A 188 5.51 19.57 2.37
C LYS A 188 4.05 19.96 2.51
N GLU A 189 3.76 21.21 2.84
CA GLU A 189 2.39 21.68 3.09
C GLU A 189 1.59 21.73 1.79
N LYS A 190 2.21 22.19 0.70
CA LYS A 190 1.61 22.12 -0.63
C LYS A 190 1.32 20.68 -1.03
N GLY A 191 2.26 19.77 -0.78
CA GLY A 191 2.10 18.33 -1.06
C GLY A 191 0.90 17.73 -0.32
N ILE A 192 0.78 17.99 0.98
CA ILE A 192 -0.38 17.56 1.79
C ILE A 192 -1.68 18.16 1.24
N GLN A 193 -1.70 19.44 0.88
CA GLN A 193 -2.90 20.10 0.37
C GLN A 193 -3.36 19.50 -0.97
N GLN A 194 -2.43 19.23 -1.88
CA GLN A 194 -2.70 18.57 -3.17
C GLN A 194 -3.24 17.16 -2.99
N LEU A 195 -2.63 16.39 -2.08
CA LEU A 195 -3.12 15.05 -1.73
C LEU A 195 -4.53 15.10 -1.14
N LYS A 196 -4.79 16.03 -0.20
CA LYS A 196 -6.13 16.21 0.39
C LYS A 196 -7.16 16.53 -0.67
N ASN A 197 -6.84 17.46 -1.57
CA ASN A 197 -7.74 17.84 -2.64
C ASN A 197 -8.08 16.64 -3.54
N THR A 198 -7.08 15.85 -3.92
CA THR A 198 -7.28 14.61 -4.68
C THR A 198 -8.11 13.58 -3.89
N ALA A 199 -7.86 13.43 -2.58
CA ALA A 199 -8.54 12.45 -1.73
C ALA A 199 -10.05 12.70 -1.58
N PHE A 200 -10.49 13.96 -1.66
CA PHE A 200 -11.90 14.34 -1.56
C PHE A 200 -12.56 14.58 -2.92
N ASN A 201 -11.82 15.15 -3.89
CA ASN A 201 -12.37 15.66 -5.14
C ASN A 201 -11.85 14.94 -6.39
N GLY A 202 -10.83 14.07 -6.26
CA GLY A 202 -10.33 13.25 -7.36
C GLY A 202 -11.41 12.33 -7.92
N LYS A 203 -11.35 12.07 -9.22
CA LYS A 203 -12.29 11.19 -9.92
C LYS A 203 -11.79 9.76 -9.93
N PHE A 204 -10.52 9.54 -10.27
CA PHE A 204 -9.89 8.21 -10.35
C PHE A 204 -8.85 7.96 -9.26
N ALA A 205 -8.17 9.00 -8.78
CA ALA A 205 -7.02 8.88 -7.87
C ALA A 205 -7.38 9.00 -6.38
N LYS A 206 -8.66 9.20 -6.04
CA LYS A 206 -9.12 9.52 -4.67
C LYS A 206 -8.65 8.52 -3.61
N TYR A 207 -8.77 7.23 -3.89
CA TYR A 207 -8.47 6.18 -2.91
C TYR A 207 -6.96 6.03 -2.72
N GLU A 208 -6.19 6.22 -3.79
CA GLU A 208 -4.73 6.24 -3.71
C GLU A 208 -4.24 7.46 -2.92
N ALA A 209 -4.82 8.65 -3.14
CA ALA A 209 -4.49 9.84 -2.36
C ALA A 209 -4.78 9.66 -0.86
N ARG A 210 -5.91 9.04 -0.51
CA ARG A 210 -6.22 8.68 0.89
C ARG A 210 -5.20 7.69 1.46
N TYR A 211 -4.75 6.72 0.67
CA TYR A 211 -3.71 5.77 1.08
C TYR A 211 -2.37 6.47 1.33
N PHE A 212 -1.99 7.42 0.48
CA PHE A 212 -0.78 8.24 0.71
C PHE A 212 -0.92 9.10 1.96
N LEU A 213 -2.05 9.79 2.16
CA LEU A 213 -2.30 10.59 3.37
C LEU A 213 -2.25 9.74 4.64
N LEU A 214 -2.90 8.58 4.64
CA LEU A 214 -2.80 7.58 5.71
C LEU A 214 -1.34 7.26 6.05
N THR A 215 -0.57 6.85 5.05
CA THR A 215 0.79 6.33 5.26
C THR A 215 1.77 7.44 5.64
N LEU A 216 1.65 8.64 5.07
CA LEU A 216 2.50 9.77 5.44
C LEU A 216 2.19 10.29 6.85
N TYR A 217 0.91 10.38 7.23
CA TYR A 217 0.56 10.83 8.59
C TYR A 217 1.03 9.84 9.65
N TYR A 218 0.96 8.53 9.34
CA TYR A 218 1.46 7.49 10.24
C TYR A 218 2.99 7.50 10.35
N ARG A 219 3.71 7.53 9.22
CA ARG A 219 5.17 7.28 9.19
C ARG A 219 6.00 8.52 9.50
N TYR A 220 5.62 9.67 8.96
CA TYR A 220 6.48 10.84 8.91
C TYR A 220 5.94 12.01 9.75
N GLU A 221 4.66 12.35 9.62
CA GLU A 221 4.08 13.44 10.45
C GLU A 221 3.79 13.01 11.89
N ASN A 222 3.83 11.70 12.17
CA ASN A 222 3.50 11.14 13.48
C ASN A 222 2.12 11.55 14.02
N ASN A 223 1.17 11.82 13.11
CA ASN A 223 -0.19 12.25 13.45
C ASN A 223 -1.16 11.07 13.37
N LEU A 224 -1.27 10.32 14.46
CA LEU A 224 -2.08 9.11 14.53
C LEU A 224 -3.59 9.35 14.41
N LEU A 225 -4.07 10.57 14.71
CA LEU A 225 -5.49 10.91 14.58
C LEU A 225 -5.86 11.06 13.10
N LEU A 226 -5.10 11.88 12.36
CA LEU A 226 -5.33 12.05 10.92
C LEU A 226 -5.07 10.75 10.15
N ALA A 227 -4.05 9.98 10.55
CA ALA A 227 -3.83 8.66 9.96
C ALA A 227 -5.06 7.74 10.14
N ASP A 228 -5.66 7.73 11.34
CA ASP A 228 -6.87 6.94 11.62
C ASP A 228 -8.07 7.43 10.82
N ASP A 229 -8.24 8.75 10.62
CA ASP A 229 -9.33 9.29 9.81
C ASP A 229 -9.30 8.74 8.37
N TYR A 230 -8.12 8.76 7.72
CA TYR A 230 -7.97 8.19 6.37
C TYR A 230 -8.05 6.66 6.36
N ALA A 231 -7.50 5.98 7.37
CA ALA A 231 -7.64 4.53 7.51
C ALA A 231 -9.12 4.12 7.66
N LYS A 232 -9.89 4.89 8.42
CA LYS A 232 -11.33 4.67 8.60
C LYS A 232 -12.08 4.87 7.29
N MET A 233 -11.82 5.95 6.55
CA MET A 233 -12.43 6.14 5.22
C MET A 233 -12.15 4.96 4.29
N LEU A 234 -10.91 4.47 4.24
CA LEU A 234 -10.53 3.34 3.39
C LEU A 234 -11.14 2.01 3.86
N THR A 235 -11.20 1.75 5.18
CA THR A 235 -11.81 0.53 5.72
C THR A 235 -13.33 0.53 5.64
N ASP A 236 -13.98 1.70 5.72
CA ASP A 236 -15.42 1.83 5.54
C ASP A 236 -15.81 1.66 4.06
N ASP A 237 -15.02 2.19 3.12
CA ASP A 237 -15.23 2.03 1.67
C ASP A 237 -14.88 0.61 1.18
N PHE A 238 -13.89 -0.04 1.80
CA PHE A 238 -13.33 -1.34 1.38
C PHE A 238 -13.12 -2.28 2.58
N PRO A 239 -14.22 -2.82 3.15
CA PRO A 239 -14.17 -3.61 4.38
C PRO A 239 -13.50 -4.98 4.24
N ASP A 240 -13.24 -5.44 3.02
CA ASP A 240 -12.56 -6.71 2.72
C ASP A 240 -11.18 -6.53 2.09
N ASN A 241 -10.53 -5.39 2.38
CA ASN A 241 -9.14 -5.15 2.01
C ASN A 241 -8.21 -5.33 3.22
N PRO A 242 -7.39 -6.41 3.27
CA PRO A 242 -6.54 -6.71 4.42
C PRO A 242 -5.45 -5.65 4.62
N SER A 243 -5.02 -4.95 3.57
CA SER A 243 -4.03 -3.88 3.71
C SER A 243 -4.57 -2.70 4.51
N PHE A 244 -5.83 -2.31 4.31
CA PHE A 244 -6.45 -1.21 5.06
C PHE A 244 -6.80 -1.62 6.48
N GLU A 245 -7.30 -2.84 6.69
CA GLU A 245 -7.51 -3.37 8.04
C GLU A 245 -6.20 -3.41 8.84
N LYS A 246 -5.11 -3.93 8.25
CA LYS A 246 -3.78 -3.94 8.89
C LYS A 246 -3.30 -2.53 9.22
N TRP A 247 -3.45 -1.56 8.33
CA TRP A 247 -3.07 -0.17 8.61
C TRP A 247 -3.84 0.41 9.80
N ARG A 248 -5.15 0.21 9.84
CA ARG A 248 -5.98 0.65 10.96
C ARG A 248 -5.60 -0.05 12.27
N GLY A 249 -5.31 -1.35 12.20
CA GLY A 249 -4.79 -2.12 13.34
C GLY A 249 -3.45 -1.58 13.86
N ARG A 250 -2.48 -1.30 12.99
CA ARG A 250 -1.19 -0.69 13.35
C ARG A 250 -1.35 0.68 14.01
N ILE A 251 -2.28 1.49 13.51
CA ILE A 251 -2.62 2.78 14.12
C ILE A 251 -3.20 2.58 15.53
N ALA A 252 -4.15 1.66 15.68
CA ALA A 252 -4.74 1.32 16.98
C ALA A 252 -3.68 0.85 18.00
N VAL A 253 -2.73 0.01 17.57
CA VAL A 253 -1.59 -0.41 18.40
C VAL A 253 -0.79 0.80 18.91
N ARG A 254 -0.43 1.73 18.03
CA ARG A 254 0.35 2.92 18.42
C ARG A 254 -0.43 3.89 19.29
N ARG A 255 -1.76 3.87 19.22
CA ARG A 255 -2.65 4.66 20.09
C ARG A 255 -2.94 3.97 21.43
N GLY A 256 -2.56 2.70 21.59
CA GLY A 256 -2.88 1.90 22.77
C GLY A 256 -4.35 1.47 22.85
N ASP A 257 -5.09 1.50 21.74
CA ASP A 257 -6.49 1.06 21.69
C ASP A 257 -6.57 -0.47 21.51
N TYR A 258 -6.23 -1.18 22.58
CA TYR A 258 -6.12 -2.64 22.56
C TYR A 258 -7.46 -3.34 22.27
N GLN A 259 -8.59 -2.72 22.58
CA GLN A 259 -9.91 -3.27 22.23
C GLN A 259 -10.10 -3.27 20.70
N LEU A 260 -9.75 -2.17 20.04
CA LEU A 260 -9.81 -2.09 18.58
C LEU A 260 -8.78 -3.01 17.91
N VAL A 261 -7.57 -3.13 18.47
CA VAL A 261 -6.54 -4.07 18.01
C VAL A 261 -7.07 -5.50 18.00
N ASP A 262 -7.65 -5.98 19.10
CA ASP A 262 -8.21 -7.33 19.17
C ASP A 262 -9.33 -7.53 18.16
N SER A 263 -10.25 -6.57 18.05
CA SER A 263 -11.36 -6.65 17.09
C SER A 263 -10.86 -6.77 15.66
N ILE A 264 -9.89 -5.93 15.26
CA ILE A 264 -9.36 -5.91 13.88
C ILE A 264 -8.58 -7.19 13.59
N PHE A 265 -7.58 -7.52 14.40
CA PHE A 265 -6.69 -8.64 14.08
C PHE A 265 -7.39 -10.00 14.25
N SER A 266 -8.38 -10.13 15.15
CA SER A 266 -9.21 -11.34 15.23
C SER A 266 -10.08 -11.51 13.98
N SER A 267 -10.65 -10.41 13.46
CA SER A 267 -11.36 -10.41 12.17
C SER A 267 -10.43 -10.83 11.03
N ILE A 268 -9.21 -10.28 10.98
CA ILE A 268 -8.21 -10.66 9.97
C ILE A 268 -7.89 -12.16 10.03
N LEU A 269 -7.62 -12.71 11.21
CA LEU A 269 -7.33 -14.16 11.33
C LEU A 269 -8.54 -15.02 10.96
N LYS A 270 -9.74 -14.62 11.36
CA LYS A 270 -10.96 -15.34 10.95
C LYS A 270 -11.10 -15.36 9.43
N LYS A 271 -10.96 -14.21 8.76
CA LYS A 271 -11.01 -14.10 7.29
C LYS A 271 -9.89 -14.93 6.63
N ALA A 272 -8.70 -14.98 7.24
CA ALA A 272 -7.61 -15.82 6.79
C ALA A 272 -7.96 -17.32 6.85
N ASP A 273 -8.53 -17.76 7.97
CA ASP A 273 -8.95 -19.16 8.19
C ASP A 273 -10.14 -19.54 7.27
N GLU A 274 -10.98 -18.57 6.90
CA GLU A 274 -12.06 -18.71 5.90
C GLU A 274 -11.57 -18.57 4.43
N ASN A 275 -10.26 -18.42 4.21
CA ASN A 275 -9.62 -18.28 2.89
C ASN A 275 -10.08 -17.07 2.06
N TYR A 276 -10.39 -15.95 2.71
CA TYR A 276 -10.57 -14.69 2.01
C TYR A 276 -9.27 -14.29 1.31
N LEU A 277 -9.37 -13.87 0.04
CA LEU A 277 -8.22 -13.53 -0.79
C LEU A 277 -7.36 -12.44 -0.12
N GLY A 278 -6.06 -12.70 0.01
CA GLY A 278 -5.10 -11.76 0.59
C GLY A 278 -4.99 -11.79 2.12
N TYR A 279 -5.87 -12.50 2.84
CA TYR A 279 -5.80 -12.60 4.31
C TYR A 279 -4.89 -13.74 4.79
N ASN A 280 -4.75 -14.79 4.00
CA ASN A 280 -3.98 -15.99 4.34
C ASN A 280 -2.48 -15.91 3.99
N THR A 281 -1.96 -14.72 3.67
CA THR A 281 -0.53 -14.53 3.41
C THR A 281 0.27 -14.65 4.73
N PRO A 282 1.46 -15.26 4.73
CA PRO A 282 2.24 -15.44 5.96
C PRO A 282 2.49 -14.12 6.69
N GLY A 283 2.79 -13.04 5.95
CA GLY A 283 2.98 -11.70 6.50
C GLY A 283 1.73 -11.14 7.20
N THR A 284 0.53 -11.42 6.69
CA THR A 284 -0.73 -11.00 7.33
C THR A 284 -1.03 -11.82 8.57
N VAL A 285 -0.89 -13.15 8.49
CA VAL A 285 -1.19 -14.06 9.59
C VAL A 285 -0.20 -13.88 10.75
N ARG A 286 1.10 -13.70 10.48
CA ARG A 286 2.10 -13.47 11.54
C ARG A 286 1.79 -12.21 12.33
N GLU A 287 1.42 -11.13 11.64
CA GLU A 287 1.18 -9.83 12.26
C GLU A 287 -0.06 -9.88 13.15
N ALA A 288 -1.14 -10.46 12.62
CA ALA A 288 -2.37 -10.61 13.38
C ALA A 288 -2.18 -11.51 14.61
N ALA A 289 -1.50 -12.65 14.45
CA ALA A 289 -1.20 -13.54 15.56
C ALA A 289 -0.30 -12.87 16.61
N TYR A 290 0.70 -12.10 16.19
CA TYR A 290 1.56 -11.35 17.12
C TYR A 290 0.78 -10.37 18.00
N TYR A 291 -0.10 -9.57 17.39
CA TYR A 291 -0.84 -8.55 18.15
C TYR A 291 -1.89 -9.16 19.08
N ILE A 292 -2.61 -10.20 18.64
CA ILE A 292 -3.55 -10.95 19.50
C ILE A 292 -2.80 -11.62 20.66
N GLY A 293 -1.67 -12.31 20.37
CA GLY A 293 -0.85 -12.94 21.40
C GLY A 293 -0.32 -11.93 22.42
N THR A 294 0.09 -10.74 21.96
CA THR A 294 0.53 -9.64 22.81
C THR A 294 -0.58 -9.16 23.74
N ASN A 295 -1.79 -8.99 23.22
CA ASN A 295 -2.91 -8.53 24.03
C ASN A 295 -3.35 -9.58 25.05
N LEU A 296 -3.47 -10.84 24.63
CA LEU A 296 -3.77 -11.96 25.54
C LEU A 296 -2.74 -12.07 26.67
N ARG A 297 -1.45 -11.94 26.35
CA ARG A 297 -0.37 -11.95 27.35
C ARG A 297 -0.54 -10.79 28.33
N ASN A 298 -0.79 -9.58 27.84
CA ASN A 298 -0.95 -8.40 28.69
C ASN A 298 -2.17 -8.50 29.62
N ASN A 299 -3.20 -9.27 29.24
CA ASN A 299 -4.37 -9.56 30.06
C ASN A 299 -4.23 -10.84 30.92
N GLY A 300 -3.06 -11.49 30.93
CA GLY A 300 -2.79 -12.68 31.75
C GLY A 300 -3.30 -14.01 31.18
N TYR A 301 -3.85 -14.03 29.96
CA TYR A 301 -4.29 -15.26 29.29
C TYR A 301 -3.11 -16.00 28.64
N LEU A 302 -2.16 -16.43 29.47
CA LEU A 302 -0.85 -16.90 29.02
C LEU A 302 -0.93 -18.13 28.10
N ASP A 303 -1.75 -19.13 28.43
CA ASP A 303 -1.89 -20.34 27.60
C ASP A 303 -2.41 -20.02 26.19
N SER A 304 -3.38 -19.11 26.08
CA SER A 304 -3.89 -18.65 24.79
C SER A 304 -2.83 -17.85 24.03
N ALA A 305 -2.12 -16.95 24.72
CA ALA A 305 -1.06 -16.14 24.11
C ALA A 305 0.04 -17.00 23.47
N LYS A 306 0.41 -18.13 24.09
CA LYS A 306 1.39 -19.07 23.52
C LYS A 306 1.01 -19.57 22.14
N VAL A 307 -0.25 -19.96 21.95
CA VAL A 307 -0.75 -20.50 20.67
C VAL A 307 -0.54 -19.47 19.55
N TYR A 308 -0.85 -18.20 19.83
CA TYR A 308 -0.68 -17.13 18.86
C TYR A 308 0.78 -16.76 18.61
N PHE A 309 1.65 -16.76 19.63
CA PHE A 309 3.09 -16.56 19.39
C PHE A 309 3.72 -17.71 18.60
N GLN A 310 3.30 -18.95 18.83
CA GLN A 310 3.73 -20.09 18.02
C GLN A 310 3.28 -19.96 16.57
N ARG A 311 2.02 -19.55 16.33
CA ARG A 311 1.51 -19.25 14.98
C ARG A 311 2.31 -18.12 14.33
N CYS A 312 2.60 -17.04 15.05
CA CYS A 312 3.46 -15.95 14.57
C CYS A 312 4.84 -16.46 14.14
N ILE A 313 5.50 -17.27 14.95
CA ILE A 313 6.82 -17.84 14.64
C ILE A 313 6.75 -18.74 13.40
N GLN A 314 5.74 -19.61 13.31
CA GLN A 314 5.58 -20.53 12.18
C GLN A 314 5.39 -19.77 10.86
N GLU A 315 4.58 -18.73 10.85
CA GLU A 315 4.36 -17.91 9.65
C GLU A 315 5.57 -17.05 9.32
N SER A 316 6.24 -16.47 10.32
CA SER A 316 7.51 -15.76 10.13
C SER A 316 8.57 -16.64 9.47
N GLN A 317 8.72 -17.90 9.89
CA GLN A 317 9.71 -18.83 9.31
C GLN A 317 9.49 -19.15 7.82
N LYS A 318 8.33 -18.82 7.25
CA LYS A 318 8.07 -19.01 5.82
C LYS A 318 8.62 -17.88 4.95
N ILE A 319 8.83 -16.70 5.53
CA ILE A 319 9.16 -15.46 4.80
C ILE A 319 10.40 -14.72 5.34
N ASP A 320 10.76 -14.92 6.60
CA ASP A 320 11.94 -14.31 7.19
C ASP A 320 13.21 -15.07 6.74
N GLU A 321 14.18 -14.33 6.24
CA GLU A 321 15.50 -14.88 5.88
C GLU A 321 16.34 -15.14 7.13
N ILE A 322 17.21 -16.16 7.07
CA ILE A 322 18.09 -16.52 8.19
C ILE A 322 19.08 -15.38 8.44
N GLY A 323 19.11 -14.87 9.67
CA GLY A 323 19.96 -13.73 10.06
C GLY A 323 19.30 -12.36 9.83
N GLU A 324 18.14 -12.31 9.17
CA GLU A 324 17.34 -11.11 8.95
C GLU A 324 15.93 -11.28 9.54
N GLU A 325 15.80 -12.07 10.60
CA GLU A 325 14.51 -12.37 11.21
C GLU A 325 13.76 -11.10 11.62
N SER A 326 12.46 -11.06 11.33
CA SER A 326 11.63 -9.90 11.63
C SER A 326 11.51 -9.66 13.12
N GLY A 327 11.28 -8.40 13.50
CA GLY A 327 10.95 -8.06 14.89
C GLY A 327 9.73 -8.82 15.42
N PHE A 328 8.79 -9.23 14.55
CA PHE A 328 7.67 -10.10 14.92
C PHE A 328 8.17 -11.46 15.42
N GLN A 329 9.05 -12.13 14.66
CA GLN A 329 9.57 -13.44 15.02
C GLN A 329 10.41 -13.38 16.30
N VAL A 330 11.36 -12.43 16.37
CA VAL A 330 12.26 -12.30 17.52
C VAL A 330 11.46 -12.02 18.79
N ASN A 331 10.53 -11.06 18.75
CA ASN A 331 9.72 -10.73 19.92
C ASN A 331 8.74 -11.86 20.28
N ALA A 332 8.19 -12.59 19.31
CA ALA A 332 7.35 -13.75 19.60
C ALA A 332 8.13 -14.84 20.36
N TYR A 333 9.39 -15.10 20.01
CA TYR A 333 10.26 -15.98 20.80
C TYR A 333 10.53 -15.44 22.21
N VAL A 334 10.85 -14.14 22.33
CA VAL A 334 11.07 -13.49 23.64
C VAL A 334 9.84 -13.66 24.53
N TYR A 335 8.65 -13.37 24.01
CA TYR A 335 7.42 -13.44 24.76
C TYR A 335 7.02 -14.88 25.10
N LEU A 336 7.26 -15.83 24.20
CA LEU A 336 7.03 -17.23 24.48
C LEU A 336 7.97 -17.72 25.60
N ALA A 337 9.26 -17.34 25.57
CA ALA A 337 10.22 -17.70 26.62
C ALA A 337 9.82 -17.13 27.99
N GLN A 338 9.40 -15.86 28.05
CA GLN A 338 8.90 -15.23 29.27
C GLN A 338 7.65 -15.93 29.82
N ILE A 339 6.73 -16.34 28.94
CA ILE A 339 5.54 -17.09 29.36
C ILE A 339 5.94 -18.44 29.95
N GLU A 340 6.84 -19.17 29.30
CA GLU A 340 7.31 -20.48 29.79
C GLU A 340 8.00 -20.38 31.14
N GLU A 341 8.81 -19.33 31.33
CA GLU A 341 9.45 -19.00 32.60
C GLU A 341 8.41 -18.68 33.68
N THR A 342 7.44 -17.80 33.38
CA THR A 342 6.34 -17.44 34.30
C THR A 342 5.52 -18.66 34.73
N MET A 343 5.36 -19.64 33.84
CA MET A 343 4.64 -20.88 34.11
C MET A 343 5.49 -21.97 34.79
N GLY A 344 6.73 -21.66 35.18
CA GLY A 344 7.63 -22.59 35.86
C GLY A 344 8.22 -23.68 34.95
N ARG A 345 8.03 -23.59 33.63
CA ARG A 345 8.54 -24.57 32.64
C ARG A 345 9.97 -24.21 32.23
N LYS A 346 10.87 -24.29 33.21
CA LYS A 346 12.28 -23.87 33.15
C LYS A 346 13.05 -24.42 31.95
N SER A 347 12.93 -25.72 31.66
CA SER A 347 13.64 -26.35 30.53
C SER A 347 13.23 -25.78 29.18
N GLU A 348 11.94 -25.49 29.00
CA GLU A 348 11.42 -24.93 27.75
C GLU A 348 11.79 -23.46 27.60
N ALA A 349 11.74 -22.68 28.69
CA ALA A 349 12.21 -21.30 28.70
C ALA A 349 13.69 -21.20 28.28
N ILE A 350 14.57 -22.04 28.86
CA ILE A 350 15.99 -22.11 28.50
C ILE A 350 16.17 -22.40 27.00
N ARG A 351 15.44 -23.37 26.45
CA ARG A 351 15.49 -23.73 25.02
C ARG A 351 15.14 -22.54 24.12
N LEU A 352 14.11 -21.78 24.48
CA LEU A 352 13.68 -20.61 23.72
C LEU A 352 14.68 -19.46 23.83
N TYR A 353 15.23 -19.19 25.02
CA TYR A 353 16.29 -18.20 25.19
C TYR A 353 17.55 -18.53 24.39
N GLU A 354 17.96 -19.80 24.36
CA GLU A 354 19.07 -20.25 23.51
C GLU A 354 18.76 -20.14 22.01
N LYS A 355 17.49 -20.22 21.60
CA LYS A 355 17.07 -19.97 20.22
C LYS A 355 17.15 -18.49 19.86
N ILE A 356 16.79 -17.59 20.78
CA ILE A 356 16.88 -16.13 20.57
C ILE A 356 18.32 -15.70 20.28
N LEU A 357 19.31 -16.29 20.95
CA LEU A 357 20.73 -16.02 20.70
C LEU A 357 21.26 -16.52 19.33
N LYS A 358 20.45 -17.29 18.60
CA LYS A 358 20.81 -17.86 17.29
C LYS A 358 20.12 -17.19 16.12
N ILE A 359 19.27 -16.21 16.37
CA ILE A 359 18.57 -15.39 15.35
C ILE A 359 19.03 -13.93 15.48
N ARG A 360 18.67 -13.08 14.53
CA ARG A 360 18.99 -11.65 14.53
C ARG A 360 18.71 -10.99 15.88
N ASP A 361 19.65 -10.19 16.38
CA ASP A 361 19.38 -9.36 17.56
C ASP A 361 18.43 -8.22 17.17
N TYR A 362 17.29 -8.16 17.86
CA TYR A 362 16.30 -7.11 17.67
C TYR A 362 15.86 -6.57 19.03
N GLY A 363 15.90 -5.25 19.22
CA GLY A 363 15.42 -4.64 20.46
C GLY A 363 16.18 -5.07 21.73
N ARG A 364 17.46 -5.45 21.63
CA ARG A 364 18.29 -6.01 22.72
C ARG A 364 17.82 -7.41 23.19
N SER A 365 17.22 -8.18 22.29
CA SER A 365 16.78 -9.55 22.53
C SER A 365 17.89 -10.46 23.04
N HIS A 366 19.12 -10.30 22.54
CA HIS A 366 20.26 -11.12 22.96
C HIS A 366 20.64 -10.85 24.41
N SER A 367 20.83 -9.58 24.77
CA SER A 367 21.14 -9.19 26.15
C SER A 367 20.02 -9.61 27.11
N PHE A 368 18.77 -9.55 26.69
CA PHE A 368 17.64 -10.04 27.47
C PHE A 368 17.74 -11.56 27.72
N ALA A 369 17.94 -12.34 26.66
CA ALA A 369 18.05 -13.79 26.76
C ALA A 369 19.26 -14.25 27.60
N GLU A 370 20.42 -13.61 27.46
CA GLU A 370 21.61 -13.91 28.26
C GLU A 370 21.37 -13.71 29.76
N ASN A 371 20.70 -12.63 30.14
CA ASN A 371 20.40 -12.33 31.54
C ASN A 371 19.39 -13.34 32.11
N SER A 372 18.33 -13.68 31.38
CA SER A 372 17.37 -14.70 31.82
C SER A 372 18.03 -16.08 31.95
N LEU A 373 18.91 -16.46 31.03
CA LEU A 373 19.66 -17.72 31.11
C LEU A 373 20.57 -17.80 32.35
N LYS A 374 21.22 -16.70 32.75
CA LYS A 374 22.03 -16.67 33.98
C LYS A 374 21.17 -16.94 35.21
N ASN A 375 20.01 -16.31 35.30
CA ASN A 375 19.09 -16.48 36.42
C ASN A 375 18.49 -17.88 36.47
N LEU A 376 18.19 -18.48 35.31
CA LEU A 376 17.63 -19.82 35.21
C LEU A 376 18.70 -20.93 35.30
N LYS A 377 19.99 -20.67 35.14
CA LYS A 377 21.02 -21.72 35.31
C LYS A 377 21.60 -21.76 36.73
N GLN A 378 21.25 -20.77 37.55
CA GLN A 378 21.34 -20.84 39.01
C GLN A 378 20.15 -21.63 39.57
#